data_AF-A0A7S3MEZ1-F1
#
_entry.id   AF-A0A7S3MEZ1-F1
#
_cell.length_a   1.000
_cell.length_b   1.000
_cell.length_c   1.000
_cell.angle_alpha   90.00
_cell.angle_beta   90.00
_cell.angle_gamma   90.00
#
_symmetry.space_group_name_H-M   'P 1'
#
loop_
_entity.id
_entity.type
_entity.pdbx_description
1 polymer ?
#
loop_
_entity_poly.entity_id
_entity_poly.type
_entity_poly.pdbx_seq_one_letter_code
_entity_poly.pdbx_strand_id
1 'polypeptide(L)'
;RMMSAPLRRLAAVAAPRGGAFAKPLMAAPAVRFHCQVPCGIFTDDLRVKGMIEDAATIRKAVLQAADLHKAGTLQDVHQMVRWINTKEEHAAKIMTTIGEYFMAQKVKKADLTDQEYKEVLVLLHSVMVAAMKAKQSSEVGPVDALDAALKAMEPLYVK
;
A
#
# COMPACT_ATOMS: atom_id res chain seq x y z
N ARG A 1 -24.17 13.42 -18.89
CA ARG A 1 -25.44 12.73 -19.15
C ARG A 1 -25.17 11.61 -20.14
N MET A 2 -24.87 10.40 -19.66
CA MET A 2 -25.18 9.14 -20.34
C MET A 2 -24.83 8.01 -19.38
N MET A 3 -25.89 7.43 -18.82
CA MET A 3 -25.92 6.13 -18.19
C MET A 3 -25.72 5.07 -19.28
N SER A 4 -25.11 3.94 -18.95
CA SER A 4 -25.63 2.64 -19.40
C SER A 4 -24.94 1.48 -18.69
N ALA A 5 -25.78 0.67 -18.06
CA ALA A 5 -25.47 -0.53 -17.30
C ALA A 5 -25.26 -1.76 -18.24
N PRO A 6 -25.39 -3.02 -17.78
CA PRO A 6 -24.44 -4.09 -18.05
C PRO A 6 -24.78 -4.93 -19.30
N LEU A 7 -23.77 -5.49 -19.98
CA LEU A 7 -23.98 -6.42 -21.09
C LEU A 7 -24.07 -7.87 -20.58
N ARG A 8 -25.27 -8.42 -20.68
CA ARG A 8 -25.63 -9.82 -20.41
C ARG A 8 -25.73 -10.57 -21.74
N ARG A 9 -25.08 -11.74 -21.80
CA ARG A 9 -25.31 -12.94 -22.66
C ARG A 9 -25.47 -12.79 -24.19
N LEU A 10 -24.63 -13.52 -24.90
CA LEU A 10 -25.00 -14.26 -26.12
C LEU A 10 -24.68 -15.74 -25.92
N ALA A 11 -25.69 -16.57 -26.07
CA ALA A 11 -25.57 -18.02 -26.15
C ALA A 11 -25.40 -18.42 -27.62
N ALA A 12 -24.50 -19.36 -27.89
CA ALA A 12 -24.51 -20.17 -29.11
C ALA A 12 -24.18 -21.61 -28.70
N VAL A 13 -25.15 -22.49 -28.94
CA VAL A 13 -25.05 -23.94 -28.76
C VAL A 13 -24.49 -24.55 -30.04
N ALA A 14 -23.44 -25.36 -29.92
CA ALA A 14 -23.17 -26.46 -30.85
C ALA A 14 -22.35 -27.53 -30.12
N ALA A 15 -22.96 -28.70 -29.89
CA ALA A 15 -22.26 -29.90 -29.46
C ALA A 15 -21.67 -30.62 -30.68
N PRO A 16 -20.55 -31.34 -30.51
CA PRO A 16 -20.65 -32.76 -30.80
C PRO A 16 -20.04 -33.66 -29.72
N ARG A 17 -20.46 -34.91 -29.84
CA ARG A 17 -20.34 -36.04 -28.94
C ARG A 17 -18.89 -36.47 -28.73
N GLY A 18 -18.53 -36.78 -27.49
CA GLY A 18 -17.29 -37.46 -27.13
C GLY A 18 -17.24 -37.65 -25.62
N GLY A 19 -17.45 -38.87 -25.15
CA GLY A 19 -17.42 -39.21 -23.74
C GLY A 19 -16.01 -39.00 -23.17
N ALA A 20 -15.84 -37.93 -22.40
CA ALA A 20 -14.78 -37.79 -21.43
C ALA A 20 -15.41 -37.12 -20.22
N PHE A 21 -15.32 -37.77 -19.06
CA PHE A 21 -15.73 -37.20 -17.78
C PHE A 21 -14.92 -35.91 -17.54
N ALA A 22 -15.49 -34.77 -17.90
CA ALA A 22 -14.93 -33.47 -17.57
C ALA A 22 -15.04 -33.29 -16.05
N LYS A 23 -13.91 -33.44 -15.35
CA LYS A 23 -13.79 -33.03 -13.95
C LYS A 23 -14.20 -31.56 -13.87
N PRO A 24 -15.12 -31.17 -12.97
CA PRO A 24 -15.48 -29.77 -12.82
C PRO A 24 -14.23 -29.02 -12.35
N LEU A 25 -13.78 -28.05 -13.16
CA LEU A 25 -12.76 -27.09 -12.76
C LEU A 25 -13.40 -26.21 -11.68
N MET A 26 -13.25 -26.63 -10.42
CA MET A 26 -13.61 -25.83 -9.27
C MET A 26 -12.73 -24.57 -9.32
N ALA A 27 -13.34 -23.42 -9.60
CA ALA A 27 -12.67 -22.13 -9.47
C ALA A 27 -12.28 -21.98 -8.00
N ALA A 28 -10.99 -22.10 -7.70
CA ALA A 28 -10.49 -21.90 -6.36
C ALA A 28 -10.86 -20.47 -5.93
N PRO A 29 -11.46 -20.26 -4.74
CA PRO A 29 -11.74 -18.92 -4.26
C PRO A 29 -10.42 -18.14 -4.22
N ALA A 30 -10.44 -16.90 -4.71
CA ALA A 30 -9.29 -16.00 -4.65
C ALA A 30 -8.99 -15.66 -3.20
N VAL A 31 -8.24 -16.52 -2.53
CA VAL A 31 -7.81 -16.30 -1.16
C VAL A 31 -6.74 -15.22 -1.22
N ARG A 32 -7.09 -14.02 -0.77
CA ARG A 32 -6.15 -12.92 -0.60
C ARG A 32 -5.45 -13.15 0.75
N PHE A 33 -4.24 -12.61 0.94
CA PHE A 33 -3.40 -12.85 2.13
C PHE A 33 -2.89 -11.53 2.71
N HIS A 34 -2.83 -11.40 4.05
CA HIS A 34 -2.21 -10.25 4.72
C HIS A 34 -1.07 -10.63 5.67
N CYS A 35 -1.00 -11.92 6.04
CA CYS A 35 0.02 -12.53 6.87
C CYS A 35 0.86 -13.52 6.05
N GLN A 36 0.92 -13.33 4.72
CA GLN A 36 1.57 -14.23 3.76
C GLN A 36 0.99 -15.66 3.72
N VAL A 37 -0.11 -15.89 4.43
CA VAL A 37 -0.85 -17.17 4.50
C VAL A 37 -2.29 -16.95 4.04
N PRO A 38 -2.94 -17.94 3.38
CA PRO A 38 -4.31 -18.43 3.61
C PRO A 38 -5.54 -17.60 4.02
N CYS A 39 -5.40 -16.41 4.60
CA CYS A 39 -6.20 -16.08 5.78
C CYS A 39 -7.55 -15.43 5.50
N GLY A 40 -7.81 -14.89 4.29
CA GLY A 40 -9.12 -14.34 3.95
C GLY A 40 -9.47 -13.00 4.62
N ILE A 41 -8.63 -12.46 5.49
CA ILE A 41 -8.92 -11.24 6.28
C ILE A 41 -8.26 -10.02 5.62
N PHE A 42 -9.07 -9.09 5.11
CA PHE A 42 -8.61 -7.88 4.41
C PHE A 42 -9.30 -6.64 4.92
N THR A 43 -8.51 -5.65 5.34
CA THR A 43 -8.95 -4.32 5.73
C THR A 43 -8.01 -3.30 5.11
N ASP A 44 -8.10 -3.19 3.79
CA ASP A 44 -7.21 -2.36 2.96
C ASP A 44 -7.26 -0.90 3.41
N ASP A 45 -8.45 -0.43 3.76
CA ASP A 45 -8.67 0.90 4.31
C ASP A 45 -7.94 1.11 5.64
N LEU A 46 -7.96 0.12 6.54
CA LEU A 46 -7.22 0.18 7.80
C LEU A 46 -5.70 0.18 7.58
N ARG A 47 -5.21 -0.54 6.56
CA ARG A 47 -3.78 -0.52 6.20
C ARG A 47 -3.36 0.84 5.67
N VAL A 48 -4.16 1.45 4.80
CA VAL A 48 -3.91 2.82 4.31
C VAL A 48 -3.96 3.82 5.45
N LYS A 49 -4.99 3.78 6.30
CA LYS A 49 -5.11 4.65 7.49
C LYS A 49 -3.93 4.50 8.45
N GLY A 50 -3.48 3.27 8.70
CA GLY A 50 -2.29 3.01 9.52
C GLY A 50 -1.02 3.65 8.93
N MET A 51 -0.82 3.57 7.61
CA MET A 51 0.32 4.23 6.95
C MET A 51 0.21 5.77 7.01
N ILE A 52 -1.00 6.33 6.94
CA ILE A 52 -1.22 7.78 7.13
C ILE A 52 -0.88 8.18 8.57
N GLU A 53 -1.25 7.37 9.56
CA GLU A 53 -0.94 7.62 10.97
C GLU A 53 0.58 7.50 11.25
N ASP A 54 1.25 6.53 10.61
CA ASP A 54 2.71 6.40 10.60
C ASP A 54 3.38 7.64 9.98
N ALA A 55 2.87 8.14 8.84
CA ALA A 55 3.37 9.34 8.18
C ALA A 55 3.20 10.61 9.05
N ALA A 56 2.07 10.75 9.73
CA ALA A 56 1.85 11.83 10.70
C ALA A 56 2.85 11.74 11.88
N THR A 57 3.17 10.54 12.34
CA THR A 57 4.19 10.32 13.38
C THR A 57 5.58 10.72 12.90
N ILE A 58 5.95 10.37 11.66
CA ILE A 58 7.20 10.79 11.02
C ILE A 58 7.27 12.32 10.93
N ARG A 59 6.19 12.98 10.51
CA ARG A 59 6.10 14.45 10.45
C ARG A 59 6.37 15.08 11.81
N LYS A 60 5.72 14.57 12.85
CA LYS A 60 5.92 15.04 14.22
C LYS A 60 7.36 14.86 14.68
N ALA A 61 7.95 13.70 14.42
CA ALA A 61 9.34 13.41 14.78
C ALA A 61 10.34 14.37 14.11
N VAL A 62 10.14 14.68 12.83
CA VAL A 62 10.97 15.65 12.09
C VAL A 62 10.90 17.05 12.72
N LEU A 63 9.69 17.53 13.01
CA LEU A 63 9.50 18.86 13.63
C LEU A 63 10.09 18.92 15.04
N GLN A 64 9.88 17.88 15.85
CA GLN A 64 10.43 17.81 17.21
C GLN A 64 11.96 17.75 17.21
N ALA A 65 12.57 16.97 16.31
CA ALA A 65 14.02 16.92 16.18
C ALA A 65 14.62 18.30 15.84
N ALA A 66 13.97 19.05 14.95
CA ALA A 66 14.40 20.41 14.58
C ALA A 66 14.34 21.40 15.76
N ASP A 67 13.33 21.29 16.63
CA ASP A 67 13.22 22.17 17.81
C ASP A 67 14.20 21.79 18.92
N LEU A 68 14.36 20.49 19.19
CA LEU A 68 15.32 19.99 20.19
C LEU A 68 16.76 20.31 19.81
N HIS A 69 17.08 20.30 18.52
CA HIS A 69 18.40 20.70 18.02
C HIS A 69 18.78 22.14 18.42
N LYS A 70 17.79 23.04 18.53
CA LYS A 70 18.02 24.44 18.93
C LYS A 70 18.22 24.63 20.44
N ALA A 71 17.62 23.76 21.27
CA ALA A 71 17.66 23.86 22.73
C ALA A 71 18.98 23.38 23.33
N GLY A 72 19.52 22.27 22.83
CA GLY A 72 20.94 21.89 22.99
C GLY A 72 21.35 21.27 24.34
N THR A 73 20.43 20.90 25.24
CA THR A 73 20.82 20.16 26.46
C THR A 73 21.08 18.68 26.17
N LEU A 74 21.77 17.99 27.08
CA LEU A 74 21.97 16.53 26.96
C LEU A 74 20.63 15.77 26.94
N GLN A 75 19.65 16.24 27.69
CA GLN A 75 18.30 15.67 27.69
C GLN A 75 17.61 15.87 26.33
N ASP A 76 17.83 17.02 25.68
CA ASP A 76 17.29 17.28 24.33
C ASP A 76 17.90 16.33 23.30
N VAL A 77 19.20 16.06 23.40
CA VAL A 77 19.88 15.07 22.55
C VAL A 77 19.28 13.68 22.75
N HIS A 78 19.01 13.26 23.99
CA HIS A 78 18.34 11.99 24.28
C HIS A 78 16.95 11.94 23.62
N GLN A 79 16.15 13.00 23.70
CA GLN A 79 14.84 13.03 23.06
C GLN A 79 14.93 13.08 21.53
N MET A 80 15.91 13.78 20.98
CA MET A 80 16.15 13.84 19.53
C MET A 80 16.47 12.45 18.97
N VAL A 81 17.35 11.68 19.65
CA VAL A 81 17.66 10.30 19.25
C VAL A 81 16.41 9.41 19.29
N ARG A 82 15.54 9.57 20.30
CA ARG A 82 14.26 8.84 20.35
C ARG A 82 13.38 9.17 19.15
N TRP A 83 13.23 10.46 18.81
CA TRP A 83 12.45 10.87 17.65
C TRP A 83 13.03 10.35 16.33
N ILE A 84 14.36 10.34 16.18
CA ILE A 84 15.03 9.75 15.02
C ILE A 84 14.68 8.25 14.91
N ASN A 85 14.88 7.47 15.98
CA ASN A 85 14.57 6.04 15.97
C ASN A 85 13.08 5.79 15.69
N THR A 86 12.19 6.58 16.30
CA THR A 86 10.75 6.50 16.04
C THR A 86 10.42 6.73 14.56
N LYS A 87 10.90 7.81 13.93
CA LYS A 87 10.61 8.02 12.50
C LYS A 87 11.16 6.89 11.62
N GLU A 88 12.30 6.31 11.97
CA GLU A 88 12.91 5.22 11.21
C GLU A 88 12.11 3.93 11.27
N GLU A 89 11.55 3.61 12.44
CA GLU A 89 10.67 2.47 12.66
C GLU A 89 9.35 2.65 11.89
N HIS A 90 8.72 3.82 12.00
CA HIS A 90 7.46 4.11 11.31
C HIS A 90 7.64 4.12 9.78
N ALA A 91 8.72 4.68 9.26
CA ALA A 91 9.01 4.62 7.83
C ALA A 91 9.25 3.18 7.35
N ALA A 92 9.94 2.35 8.14
CA ALA A 92 10.12 0.94 7.83
C ALA A 92 8.80 0.17 7.79
N LYS A 93 7.87 0.43 8.73
CA LYS A 93 6.51 -0.17 8.72
C LYS A 93 5.75 0.15 7.45
N ILE A 94 5.81 1.39 6.96
CA ILE A 94 5.22 1.78 5.67
C ILE A 94 5.86 0.98 4.54
N MET A 95 7.20 0.96 4.44
CA MET A 95 7.91 0.23 3.39
C MET A 95 7.55 -1.27 3.37
N THR A 96 7.52 -1.91 4.55
CA THR A 96 7.10 -3.32 4.70
C THR A 96 5.65 -3.53 4.27
N THR A 97 4.74 -2.66 4.69
CA THR A 97 3.32 -2.76 4.31
C THR A 97 3.15 -2.61 2.79
N ILE A 98 3.86 -1.68 2.16
CA ILE A 98 3.85 -1.53 0.71
C ILE A 98 4.40 -2.78 0.01
N GLY A 99 5.60 -3.23 0.39
CA GLY A 99 6.27 -4.34 -0.29
C GLY A 99 5.55 -5.67 -0.10
N GLU A 100 5.25 -6.03 1.15
CA GLU A 100 4.70 -7.34 1.47
C GLU A 100 3.20 -7.40 1.22
N TYR A 101 2.44 -6.41 1.68
CA TYR A 101 0.98 -6.46 1.61
C TYR A 101 0.47 -5.95 0.25
N PHE A 102 0.82 -4.73 -0.15
CA PHE A 102 0.26 -4.16 -1.37
C PHE A 102 0.88 -4.78 -2.63
N MET A 103 2.20 -4.73 -2.78
CA MET A 103 2.87 -5.18 -4.01
C MET A 103 2.81 -6.71 -4.16
N ALA A 104 3.22 -7.48 -3.14
CA ALA A 104 3.30 -8.93 -3.28
C ALA A 104 1.94 -9.64 -3.12
N GLN A 105 1.09 -9.18 -2.17
CA GLN A 105 -0.15 -9.88 -1.86
C GLN A 105 -1.38 -9.31 -2.58
N LYS A 106 -1.50 -7.98 -2.74
CA LYS A 106 -2.71 -7.35 -3.30
C LYS A 106 -2.71 -7.15 -4.80
N VAL A 107 -1.60 -6.69 -5.39
CA VAL A 107 -1.56 -6.52 -6.85
C VAL A 107 -1.61 -7.89 -7.52
N LYS A 108 -2.62 -8.10 -8.37
CA LYS A 108 -2.78 -9.33 -9.16
C LYS A 108 -2.73 -8.99 -10.63
N LYS A 109 -1.69 -9.47 -11.32
CA LYS A 109 -1.54 -9.23 -12.77
C LYS A 109 -2.72 -9.75 -13.58
N ALA A 110 -3.34 -10.84 -13.15
CA ALA A 110 -4.50 -11.43 -13.82
C ALA A 110 -5.75 -10.53 -13.79
N ASP A 111 -5.82 -9.59 -12.85
CA ASP A 111 -6.96 -8.68 -12.68
C ASP A 111 -6.74 -7.33 -13.41
N LEU A 112 -5.58 -7.13 -14.07
CA LEU A 112 -5.13 -5.85 -14.61
C LEU A 112 -4.55 -5.99 -16.02
N THR A 113 -4.75 -4.97 -16.86
CA THR A 113 -4.00 -4.82 -18.12
C THR A 113 -2.50 -4.62 -17.85
N ASP A 114 -1.66 -4.75 -18.87
CA ASP A 114 -0.21 -4.49 -18.73
C ASP A 114 0.08 -3.04 -18.34
N GLN A 115 -0.74 -2.12 -18.82
CA GLN A 115 -0.61 -0.70 -18.51
C GLN A 115 -1.00 -0.41 -17.06
N GLU A 116 -2.19 -0.85 -16.62
CA GLU A 116 -2.67 -0.65 -15.24
C GLU A 116 -1.73 -1.31 -14.23
N TYR A 117 -1.20 -2.51 -14.54
CA TYR A 117 -0.24 -3.19 -13.66
C TYR A 117 1.02 -2.35 -13.44
N LYS A 118 1.57 -1.76 -14.51
CA LYS A 118 2.75 -0.88 -14.41
C LYS A 118 2.42 0.39 -13.63
N GLU A 119 1.28 1.01 -13.89
CA GLU A 119 0.85 2.24 -13.19
C GLU A 119 0.69 2.01 -11.69
N VAL A 120 0.03 0.92 -11.29
CA VAL A 120 -0.10 0.54 -9.88
C VAL A 120 1.27 0.29 -9.25
N LEU A 121 2.17 -0.46 -9.91
CA LEU A 121 3.50 -0.72 -9.36
C LEU A 121 4.33 0.56 -9.20
N VAL A 122 4.27 1.48 -10.16
CA VAL A 122 4.97 2.77 -10.08
C VAL A 122 4.42 3.58 -8.90
N LEU A 123 3.10 3.63 -8.73
CA LEU A 123 2.48 4.33 -7.61
C LEU A 123 2.90 3.73 -6.25
N LEU A 124 2.80 2.41 -6.08
CA LEU A 124 3.21 1.73 -4.85
C LEU A 124 4.72 1.95 -4.57
N HIS A 125 5.57 1.84 -5.60
CA HIS A 125 7.00 2.10 -5.46
C HIS A 125 7.29 3.54 -5.05
N SER A 126 6.53 4.52 -5.56
CA SER A 126 6.69 5.94 -5.18
C SER A 126 6.48 6.17 -3.68
N VAL A 127 5.49 5.48 -3.06
CA VAL A 127 5.26 5.54 -1.61
C VAL A 127 6.43 4.96 -0.85
N MET A 128 6.95 3.80 -1.28
CA MET A 128 8.11 3.17 -0.64
C MET A 128 9.37 4.06 -0.72
N VAL A 129 9.61 4.71 -1.86
CA VAL A 129 10.72 5.66 -2.04
C VAL A 129 10.52 6.91 -1.18
N ALA A 130 9.32 7.47 -1.12
CA ALA A 130 9.04 8.63 -0.29
C ALA A 130 9.24 8.32 1.21
N ALA A 131 8.80 7.14 1.67
CA ALA A 131 9.02 6.68 3.05
C ALA A 131 10.52 6.53 3.37
N MET A 132 11.30 5.93 2.46
CA MET A 132 12.76 5.83 2.61
C MET A 132 13.45 7.19 2.65
N LYS A 133 13.00 8.18 1.85
CA LYS A 133 13.53 9.54 1.91
C LYS A 133 13.17 10.24 3.22
N ALA A 134 11.94 10.10 3.69
CA ALA A 134 11.51 10.64 4.99
C ALA A 134 12.28 9.99 6.16
N LYS A 135 12.61 8.70 6.05
CA LYS A 135 13.47 7.97 6.99
C LYS A 135 14.84 8.63 7.13
N GLN A 136 15.49 8.96 6.01
CA GLN A 136 16.87 9.45 5.98
C GLN A 136 17.02 10.95 6.24
N SER A 137 15.95 11.75 6.09
CA SER A 137 16.02 13.21 6.14
C SER A 137 15.50 13.80 7.44
N SER A 138 16.00 14.98 7.80
CA SER A 138 15.48 15.83 8.89
C SER A 138 14.63 16.99 8.36
N GLU A 139 14.29 16.99 7.07
CA GLU A 139 13.50 18.04 6.42
C GLU A 139 12.04 17.63 6.25
N VAL A 140 11.15 18.62 6.19
CA VAL A 140 9.70 18.38 6.02
C VAL A 140 9.35 17.97 4.60
N GLY A 141 10.11 18.42 3.59
CA GLY A 141 9.81 18.15 2.17
C GLY A 141 9.66 16.66 1.81
N PRO A 142 10.57 15.76 2.25
CA PRO A 142 10.39 14.32 2.08
C PRO A 142 9.12 13.75 2.73
N VAL A 143 8.67 14.34 3.85
CA VAL A 143 7.41 13.94 4.51
C VAL A 143 6.20 14.42 3.71
N ASP A 144 6.24 15.63 3.16
CA ASP A 144 5.20 16.13 2.25
C ASP A 144 5.05 15.23 1.02
N ALA A 145 6.16 14.76 0.46
CA ALA A 145 6.16 13.82 -0.65
C ALA A 145 5.54 12.46 -0.27
N LEU A 146 5.77 11.98 0.96
CA LEU A 146 5.15 10.77 1.48
C LEU A 146 3.63 10.92 1.62
N ASP A 147 3.17 12.03 2.22
CA ASP A 147 1.74 12.32 2.36
C ASP A 147 1.05 12.42 1.00
N ALA A 148 1.68 13.09 0.03
CA ALA A 148 1.16 13.18 -1.34
C ALA A 148 1.07 11.81 -2.02
N ALA A 149 2.08 10.95 -1.86
CA ALA A 149 2.08 9.62 -2.45
C ALA A 149 1.03 8.69 -1.81
N LEU A 150 0.85 8.76 -0.47
CA LEU A 150 -0.21 8.02 0.23
C LEU A 150 -1.60 8.48 -0.21
N LYS A 151 -1.82 9.80 -0.36
CA LYS A 151 -3.08 10.36 -0.87
C LYS A 151 -3.37 9.92 -2.31
N ALA A 152 -2.35 9.81 -3.16
CA ALA A 152 -2.52 9.33 -4.53
C ALA A 152 -2.88 7.83 -4.57
N MET A 153 -2.44 7.05 -3.59
CA MET A 153 -2.78 5.63 -3.44
C MET A 153 -4.19 5.40 -2.90
N GLU A 154 -4.68 6.28 -2.03
CA GLU A 154 -5.94 6.12 -1.28
C GLU A 154 -7.15 5.68 -2.15
N PRO A 155 -7.41 6.28 -3.34
CA PRO A 155 -8.58 5.91 -4.15
C PRO A 155 -8.57 4.47 -4.68
N LEU A 156 -7.42 3.79 -4.69
CA LEU A 156 -7.32 2.39 -5.13
C LEU A 156 -7.81 1.41 -4.07
N TYR A 157 -7.82 1.80 -2.79
CA TYR A 157 -7.97 0.87 -1.66
C TYR A 157 -8.97 1.31 -0.59
N VAL A 158 -9.29 2.61 -0.53
CA VAL A 158 -10.33 3.15 0.36
C VAL A 158 -11.62 3.33 -0.45
N LYS A 159 -12.71 2.75 0.05
CA LYS A 159 -14.06 2.87 -0.52
C LYS A 159 -14.92 3.80 0.31
#